data_AF-D9PLH8-F1
#
_entry.id   AF-D9PLH8-F1
#
_cell.length_a   1.000
_cell.length_b   1.000
_cell.length_c   1.000
_cell.angle_alpha   90.00
_cell.angle_beta   90.00
_cell.angle_gamma   90.00
#
_symmetry.space_group_name_H-M   'P 1'
#
loop_
_entity.id
_entity.type
_entity.pdbx_description
1 polymer ?
#
loop_
_entity_poly.entity_id
_entity_poly.type
_entity_poly.pdbx_seq_one_letter_code
_entity_poly.pdbx_strand_id
1 'polypeptide(L)'
;MFVMKALCFALFACAFNLLLGFGGLLSFGHAMFLGMAGYVSAHAAKVWGFPPEFAILAGAAAATVLGVFAGLLAIRRQGIYFAMITLAL
;
A
#
# COMPACT_ATOMS: atom_id res chain seq x y z
N MET A 1 -8.79 -13.32 16.69
CA MET A 1 -7.88 -12.20 16.35
C MET A 1 -6.55 -12.64 15.73
N PHE A 2 -5.89 -13.70 16.21
CA PHE A 2 -4.62 -14.19 15.65
C PHE A 2 -4.67 -14.50 14.15
N VAL A 3 -5.66 -15.30 13.71
CA VAL A 3 -5.83 -15.70 12.29
C VAL A 3 -6.00 -14.48 11.36
N MET A 4 -6.78 -13.48 11.76
CA MET A 4 -6.98 -12.26 10.97
C MET A 4 -5.67 -11.49 10.76
N LYS A 5 -4.84 -11.38 11.80
CA LYS A 5 -3.54 -10.71 11.69
C LYS A 5 -2.58 -11.52 10.81
N ALA A 6 -2.57 -12.84 10.96
CA ALA A 6 -1.77 -13.72 10.10
C ALA A 6 -2.14 -13.57 8.61
N LEU A 7 -3.43 -13.54 8.29
CA LEU A 7 -3.91 -13.29 6.93
C LEU A 7 -3.48 -11.92 6.38
N CYS A 8 -3.54 -10.88 7.21
CA CYS A 8 -3.12 -9.53 6.82
C CYS A 8 -1.62 -9.47 6.47
N PHE A 9 -0.77 -10.09 7.30
CA PHE A 9 0.67 -10.20 7.01
C PHE A 9 0.97 -11.12 5.82
N ALA A 10 0.21 -12.20 5.63
CA ALA A 10 0.34 -13.06 4.46
C ALA A 10 0.02 -12.29 3.16
N LEU A 11 -1.05 -11.48 3.17
CA LEU A 11 -1.39 -10.61 2.04
C LEU A 11 -0.28 -9.60 1.74
N PHE A 12 0.29 -9.00 2.79
CA PHE A 12 1.42 -8.08 2.68
C PHE A 12 2.68 -8.76 2.10
N ALA A 13 2.99 -9.98 2.57
CA ALA A 13 4.10 -10.77 2.03
C ALA A 13 3.89 -11.14 0.55
N CYS A 14 2.67 -11.47 0.15
CA CYS A 14 2.33 -11.71 -1.25
C CYS A 14 2.51 -10.46 -2.11
N ALA A 15 2.08 -9.28 -1.64
CA ALA A 15 2.30 -8.02 -2.35
C ALA A 15 3.80 -7.72 -2.53
N PHE A 16 4.58 -7.93 -1.49
CA PHE A 16 6.03 -7.78 -1.53
C PHE A 16 6.68 -8.75 -2.53
N ASN A 17 6.27 -10.02 -2.52
CA ASN A 17 6.73 -11.04 -3.46
C ASN A 17 6.35 -10.70 -4.91
N LEU A 18 5.19 -10.08 -5.14
CA LEU A 18 4.78 -9.67 -6.50
C LEU A 18 5.73 -8.62 -7.08
N LEU A 19 6.08 -7.60 -6.29
CA LEU A 19 6.96 -6.51 -6.73
C LEU A 19 8.43 -6.94 -6.82
N LEU A 20 8.91 -7.71 -5.86
CA LEU A 20 10.30 -8.19 -5.84
C LEU A 20 10.54 -9.41 -6.72
N GLY A 21 9.72 -10.43 -6.58
CA GLY A 21 9.90 -11.72 -7.24
C GLY A 21 9.63 -11.65 -8.74
N PHE A 22 8.59 -10.92 -9.16
CA PHE A 22 8.25 -10.80 -10.58
C PHE A 22 8.69 -9.47 -11.19
N GLY A 23 8.68 -8.38 -10.42
CA GLY A 23 9.08 -7.05 -10.89
C GLY A 23 10.58 -6.74 -10.75
N GLY A 24 11.32 -7.48 -9.93
CA GLY A 24 12.74 -7.19 -9.63
C GLY A 24 12.96 -5.88 -8.88
N LEU A 25 11.90 -5.28 -8.33
CA LEU A 25 11.90 -3.96 -7.72
C LEU A 25 11.75 -4.06 -6.20
N LEU A 26 12.83 -3.77 -5.47
CA LEU A 26 12.80 -3.66 -4.01
C LEU A 26 12.14 -2.32 -3.62
N SER A 27 10.86 -2.35 -3.25
CA SER A 27 10.10 -1.17 -2.78
C SER A 27 9.92 -1.19 -1.26
N PHE A 28 10.40 -0.16 -0.56
CA PHE A 28 10.13 0.06 0.87
C PHE A 28 8.89 0.92 1.14
N GLY A 29 8.26 1.48 0.09
CA GLY A 29 7.11 2.39 0.20
C GLY A 29 5.78 1.71 0.59
N HIS A 30 5.80 0.39 0.80
CA HIS A 30 4.66 -0.39 1.26
C HIS A 30 4.06 0.15 2.56
N ALA A 31 4.89 0.71 3.44
CA ALA A 31 4.44 1.34 4.68
C ALA A 31 3.55 2.57 4.41
N MET A 32 3.89 3.40 3.41
CA MET A 32 3.08 4.56 3.06
C MET A 32 1.70 4.12 2.55
N PHE A 33 1.64 3.11 1.67
CA PHE A 33 0.39 2.65 1.07
C PHE A 33 -0.53 2.02 2.12
N LEU A 34 0.04 1.19 2.99
CA LEU A 34 -0.68 0.55 4.08
C LEU A 34 -1.20 1.60 5.09
N GLY A 35 -0.37 2.59 5.44
CA GLY A 35 -0.72 3.67 6.35
C GLY A 35 -1.85 4.55 5.83
N MET A 36 -1.76 4.99 4.57
CA MET A 36 -2.80 5.83 3.96
C MET A 36 -4.10 5.08 3.73
N ALA A 37 -4.06 3.84 3.21
CA ALA A 37 -5.27 3.02 3.05
C ALA A 37 -5.96 2.80 4.39
N GLY A 38 -5.20 2.46 5.44
CA GLY A 38 -5.71 2.24 6.78
C GLY A 38 -6.33 3.50 7.39
N TYR A 39 -5.65 4.64 7.26
CA TYR A 39 -6.14 5.92 7.78
C TYR A 39 -7.44 6.34 7.09
N VAL A 40 -7.47 6.31 5.74
CA VAL A 40 -8.66 6.70 4.97
C VAL A 40 -9.82 5.75 5.22
N SER A 41 -9.58 4.43 5.29
CA SER A 41 -10.63 3.45 5.61
C SER A 41 -11.19 3.68 7.01
N ALA A 42 -10.33 3.91 8.00
CA ALA A 42 -10.76 4.19 9.37
C ALA A 42 -11.51 5.51 9.48
N HIS A 43 -11.08 6.54 8.74
CA HIS A 43 -11.74 7.84 8.70
C HIS A 43 -13.11 7.76 8.03
N ALA A 44 -13.22 7.06 6.89
CA ALA A 44 -14.48 6.84 6.20
C ALA A 44 -15.48 6.04 7.05
N ALA A 45 -15.00 5.00 7.75
CA ALA A 45 -15.83 4.22 8.67
C ALA A 45 -16.27 5.03 9.90
N LYS A 46 -15.38 5.85 10.47
CA LYS A 46 -15.64 6.56 11.73
C LYS A 46 -16.36 7.89 11.58
N VAL A 47 -15.98 8.70 10.58
CA VAL A 47 -16.47 10.07 10.40
C VAL A 47 -17.62 10.13 9.41
N TRP A 48 -17.52 9.41 8.28
CA TRP A 48 -18.58 9.38 7.27
C TRP A 48 -19.65 8.32 7.56
N GLY A 49 -19.39 7.42 8.51
CA GLY A 49 -20.34 6.37 8.91
C GLY A 49 -20.64 5.39 7.77
N PHE A 50 -19.76 5.28 6.78
CA PHE A 50 -19.99 4.39 5.65
C PHE A 50 -19.98 2.92 6.08
N PRO A 51 -20.77 2.07 5.39
CA PRO A 51 -20.66 0.63 5.55
C PRO A 51 -19.22 0.18 5.26
N PRO A 52 -18.75 -0.89 5.92
CA PRO A 52 -17.35 -1.32 5.88
C PRO A 52 -16.85 -1.58 4.46
N GLU A 53 -17.72 -2.03 3.56
CA GLU A 53 -17.41 -2.27 2.15
C GLU A 53 -16.95 -0.98 1.44
N PHE A 54 -17.71 0.10 1.61
CA PHE A 54 -17.38 1.40 1.01
C PHE A 54 -16.18 2.06 1.68
N ALA A 55 -15.98 1.84 2.99
CA ALA A 55 -14.80 2.34 3.69
C ALA A 55 -13.50 1.69 3.17
N ILE A 56 -13.51 0.38 2.94
CA ILE A 56 -12.37 -0.36 2.37
C ILE A 56 -12.10 0.11 0.93
N LEU A 57 -13.15 0.29 0.12
CA LEU A 57 -13.01 0.80 -1.25
C LEU A 57 -12.43 2.22 -1.28
N ALA A 58 -12.84 3.09 -0.36
CA ALA A 58 -12.29 4.44 -0.25
C ALA A 58 -10.79 4.43 0.09
N GLY A 59 -10.37 3.57 1.04
CA GLY A 59 -8.96 3.40 1.37
C GLY A 59 -8.13 2.80 0.22
N ALA A 60 -8.69 1.80 -0.48
CA ALA A 60 -8.06 1.20 -1.64
C ALA A 60 -7.90 2.22 -2.79
N ALA A 61 -8.92 3.05 -3.03
CA ALA A 61 -8.85 4.13 -4.01
C ALA A 61 -7.77 5.16 -3.64
N ALA A 62 -7.69 5.58 -2.37
CA ALA A 62 -6.66 6.50 -1.91
C ALA A 62 -5.24 5.93 -2.08
N ALA A 63 -5.04 4.66 -1.75
CA ALA A 63 -3.76 3.98 -1.96
C ALA A 63 -3.42 3.80 -3.44
N THR A 64 -4.42 3.57 -4.30
CA THR A 64 -4.23 3.48 -5.76
C THR A 64 -3.76 4.82 -6.33
N VAL A 65 -4.41 5.92 -5.93
CA VAL A 65 -4.01 7.28 -6.34
C VAL A 65 -2.58 7.56 -5.90
N LEU A 66 -2.23 7.27 -4.64
CA LEU A 66 -0.86 7.39 -4.16
C LEU A 66 0.12 6.48 -4.93
N GLY A 67 -0.31 5.26 -5.26
CA GLY A 67 0.46 4.30 -6.05
C GLY A 67 0.78 4.81 -7.45
N VAL A 68 -0.16 5.51 -8.08
CA VAL A 68 0.06 6.16 -9.37
C VAL A 68 1.10 7.26 -9.25
N PHE A 69 1.00 8.16 -8.25
CA PHE A 69 1.97 9.22 -8.04
C PHE A 69 3.38 8.69 -7.71
N ALA A 70 3.45 7.74 -6.79
CA ALA A 70 4.71 7.09 -6.40
C ALA A 70 5.32 6.30 -7.57
N GLY A 71 4.50 5.55 -8.31
CA GLY A 71 4.91 4.79 -9.48
C GLY A 71 5.47 5.69 -10.59
N LEU A 72 4.80 6.81 -10.90
CA LEU A 72 5.28 7.78 -11.89
C LEU A 72 6.67 8.34 -11.55
N LEU A 73 6.95 8.56 -10.25
CA LEU A 73 8.25 9.02 -9.80
C LEU A 73 9.29 7.90 -9.83
N ALA A 74 8.91 6.71 -9.40
CA ALA A 74 9.81 5.61 -9.16
C ALA A 74 10.22 4.87 -10.46
N ILE A 75 9.34 4.76 -11.48
CA ILE A 75 9.64 4.10 -12.77
C ILE A 75 10.82 4.76 -13.51
N ARG A 76 11.16 6.01 -13.21
CA ARG A 76 12.25 6.74 -13.88
C ARG A 76 13.65 6.26 -13.46
N ARG A 77 13.78 5.41 -12.44
CA ARG A 77 15.06 4.95 -11.88
C ARG A 77 14.98 3.46 -11.54
N GLN A 78 15.98 2.67 -11.93
CA GLN A 78 16.05 1.24 -11.63
C GLN A 78 17.10 0.95 -10.54
N GLY A 79 16.92 -0.15 -9.81
CA GLY A 79 17.88 -0.63 -8.80
C GLY A 79 17.82 0.14 -7.48
N ILE A 80 18.98 0.48 -6.92
CA ILE A 80 19.12 1.06 -5.55
C ILE A 80 18.39 2.41 -5.42
N TYR A 81 18.37 3.20 -6.49
CA TYR A 81 17.68 4.49 -6.50
C TYR A 81 16.15 4.36 -6.36
N PHE A 82 15.55 3.29 -6.88
CA PHE A 82 14.13 2.99 -6.69
C PHE A 82 13.82 2.70 -5.21
N ALA A 83 14.61 1.82 -4.60
CA ALA A 83 14.47 1.46 -3.20
C ALA A 83 14.63 2.69 -2.29
N MET A 84 15.65 3.53 -2.53
CA MET A 84 15.90 4.76 -1.77
C MET A 84 14.75 5.78 -1.87
N ILE A 85 14.19 5.99 -3.07
CA ILE A 85 13.05 6.90 -3.26
C ILE A 85 11.83 6.39 -2.50
N THR A 86 11.56 5.08 -2.57
CA THR A 86 10.41 4.49 -1.87
C THR A 86 10.58 4.41 -0.35
N LEU A 87 11.81 4.47 0.18
CA LEU A 87 12.09 4.55 1.61
C LEU A 87 11.93 5.98 2.14
N ALA A 88 12.24 6.99 1.32
CA ALA A 88 12.09 8.40 1.67
C ALA A 88 10.61 8.88 1.64
N LEU A 89 9.73 8.10 1.00
CA LEU A 89 8.31 8.38 0.80
C LEU A 89 7.47 7.72 1.91
#